data_AF-A0A974AMQ4-F1
#
_entry.id   AF-A0A974AMQ4-F1
#
_cell.length_a   1.000
_cell.length_b   1.000
_cell.length_c   1.000
_cell.angle_alpha   90.00
_cell.angle_beta   90.00
_cell.angle_gamma   90.00
#
_symmetry.space_group_name_H-M   'P 1'
#
loop_
_entity.id
_entity.type
_entity.pdbx_description
1 polymer ?
#
loop_
_entity_poly.entity_id
_entity_poly.type
_entity_poly.pdbx_seq_one_letter_code
_entity_poly.pdbx_strand_id
1 'polypeptide(L)'
;MALKASRFILLFRIAAFVPIVAGCIVVLYFMPSVPSIAVLTATVESMSFTVVVPEMARLQLHGYALSYEAATTDLGFGSGERIIKSKTTTRALCLEGLVTPEPGTKITYERFGADPVAVELRRDDGNPVGKFEVTKGAVPEALQKASWVRLVAPKSSDDDSKPAAACAGTPVTRLPVYGFADIGSEIRPLNQGERPSFGTLLDGTIDIFARTIQIPFLNTEPRIYPANTTSITVPPGSRVTLGGPVERRKPWVGFAMPDAANSFGLDVRLTTEAKSIALVRPGVGLEPEILAVGLFTQLTNDPTLMTAQVIAAVLFSVFQILGSVASWAATHRDNRRDDEDSPEAATEGNSAALGSQRNSAVCHEPVVDTDRQTS
;
A
#
# COMPACT_ATOMS: atom_id res chain seq x y z
N MET A 1 20.22 -16.77 57.51
CA MET A 1 20.17 -17.40 56.17
C MET A 1 19.27 -16.67 55.17
N ALA A 2 18.23 -15.93 55.61
CA ALA A 2 17.27 -15.21 54.74
C ALA A 2 17.90 -14.29 53.66
N LEU A 3 19.00 -13.59 53.96
CA LEU A 3 19.66 -12.69 52.99
C LEU A 3 20.29 -13.44 51.79
N LYS A 4 20.73 -14.69 51.99
CA LYS A 4 21.31 -15.53 50.92
C LYS A 4 20.22 -16.11 50.01
N ALA A 5 19.08 -16.52 50.58
CA ALA A 5 17.94 -17.02 49.81
C ALA A 5 17.32 -15.94 48.90
N SER A 6 17.19 -14.71 49.41
CA SER A 6 16.69 -13.56 48.62
C SER A 6 17.58 -13.24 47.41
N ARG A 7 18.92 -13.26 47.59
CA ARG A 7 19.86 -13.04 46.48
C ARG A 7 19.83 -14.16 45.43
N PHE A 8 19.63 -15.40 45.86
CA PHE A 8 19.54 -16.54 44.95
C PHE A 8 18.29 -16.46 44.05
N ILE A 9 17.14 -16.08 44.62
CA ILE A 9 15.89 -15.88 43.87
C ILE A 9 16.02 -14.74 42.86
N LEU A 10 16.65 -13.63 43.25
CA LEU A 10 16.89 -12.50 42.35
C LEU A 10 17.80 -12.90 41.17
N LEU A 11 18.90 -13.61 41.45
CA LEU A 11 19.82 -14.08 40.41
C LEU A 11 19.16 -15.08 39.47
N PHE A 12 18.32 -15.98 39.99
CA PHE A 12 17.58 -16.93 39.15
C PHE A 12 16.56 -16.22 38.23
N ARG A 13 15.85 -15.20 38.73
CA ARG A 13 14.94 -14.38 37.92
C ARG A 13 15.69 -13.64 36.79
N ILE A 14 16.85 -13.05 37.09
CA ILE A 14 17.68 -12.38 36.09
C ILE A 14 18.22 -13.39 35.07
N ALA A 15 18.73 -14.53 35.53
CA ALA A 15 19.27 -15.58 34.67
C ALA A 15 18.21 -16.20 33.73
N ALA A 16 16.93 -16.23 34.13
CA ALA A 16 15.83 -16.65 33.27
C ALA A 16 15.36 -15.53 32.32
N PHE A 17 15.39 -14.26 32.76
CA PHE A 17 14.93 -13.12 31.96
C PHE A 17 15.83 -12.83 30.75
N VAL A 18 17.15 -12.83 30.94
CA VAL A 18 18.13 -12.54 29.88
C VAL A 18 17.99 -13.45 28.65
N PRO A 19 17.94 -14.80 28.76
CA PRO A 19 17.78 -15.66 27.58
C PRO A 19 16.41 -15.53 26.92
N ILE A 20 15.36 -15.21 27.68
CA ILE A 20 14.02 -14.94 27.10
C ILE A 20 14.07 -13.67 26.25
N VAL A 21 14.63 -12.58 26.77
CA VAL A 21 14.78 -11.32 26.03
C VAL A 21 15.69 -11.51 24.81
N ALA A 22 16.83 -12.18 24.97
CA ALA A 22 17.73 -12.49 23.87
C ALA A 22 17.03 -13.36 22.80
N GLY A 23 16.25 -14.36 23.22
CA GLY A 23 15.44 -15.19 22.33
C GLY A 23 14.40 -14.35 21.57
N CYS A 24 13.71 -13.44 22.25
CA CYS A 24 12.74 -12.53 21.59
C CYS A 24 13.43 -11.62 20.57
N ILE A 25 14.59 -11.05 20.90
CA ILE A 25 15.36 -10.22 19.98
C ILE A 25 15.80 -11.03 18.75
N VAL A 26 16.30 -12.25 18.95
CA VAL A 26 16.69 -13.14 17.85
C VAL A 26 15.48 -13.47 16.97
N VAL A 27 14.34 -13.83 17.54
CA VAL A 27 13.12 -14.12 16.77
C VAL A 27 12.65 -12.91 15.98
N LEU A 28 12.65 -11.71 16.58
CA LEU A 28 12.29 -10.47 15.90
C LEU A 28 13.29 -10.12 14.78
N TYR A 29 14.58 -10.36 15.00
CA TYR A 29 15.63 -10.08 14.02
C TYR A 29 15.56 -11.00 12.80
N PHE A 30 15.23 -12.28 13.00
CA PHE A 30 15.09 -13.26 11.92
C PHE A 30 13.66 -13.33 11.33
N MET A 31 12.74 -12.48 11.80
CA MET A 31 11.38 -12.48 11.29
C MET A 31 11.35 -11.95 9.85
N PRO A 32 10.77 -12.69 8.89
CA PRO A 32 10.71 -12.23 7.51
C PRO A 32 9.88 -10.95 7.42
N SER A 33 10.30 -10.00 6.58
CA SER A 33 9.53 -8.79 6.34
C SER A 33 8.16 -9.16 5.78
N VAL A 34 7.10 -8.63 6.40
CA VAL A 34 5.73 -8.92 6.00
C VAL A 34 5.45 -8.33 4.61
N PRO A 35 4.86 -9.11 3.69
CA PRO A 35 4.46 -8.56 2.39
C PRO A 35 3.33 -7.54 2.60
N SER A 36 3.53 -6.35 2.01
CA SER A 36 2.56 -5.26 2.00
C SER A 36 1.98 -5.08 0.60
N ILE A 37 0.72 -4.67 0.54
CA ILE A 37 0.01 -4.31 -0.69
C ILE A 37 -0.47 -2.88 -0.50
N ALA A 38 -0.06 -1.99 -1.39
CA ALA A 38 -0.58 -0.64 -1.43
C ALA A 38 -1.64 -0.53 -2.52
N VAL A 39 -2.75 0.14 -2.20
CA VAL A 39 -3.87 0.41 -3.10
C VAL A 39 -3.96 1.91 -3.27
N LEU A 40 -3.86 2.37 -4.52
CA LEU A 40 -4.05 3.76 -4.91
C LEU A 40 -5.40 3.89 -5.60
N THR A 41 -6.24 4.79 -5.08
CA THR A 41 -7.44 5.27 -5.77
C THR A 41 -7.22 6.74 -6.07
N ALA A 42 -7.23 7.15 -7.33
CA ALA A 42 -6.93 8.53 -7.70
C ALA A 42 -7.73 8.98 -8.92
N THR A 43 -8.03 10.27 -8.97
CA THR A 43 -8.55 10.92 -10.19
C THR A 43 -7.41 11.69 -10.85
N VAL A 44 -7.11 11.40 -12.12
CA VAL A 44 -5.99 12.03 -12.85
C VAL A 44 -6.40 12.44 -14.25
N GLU A 45 -5.79 13.50 -14.78
CA GLU A 45 -5.98 13.89 -16.18
C GLU A 45 -5.20 13.00 -17.15
N SER A 46 -4.02 12.55 -16.71
CA SER A 46 -3.17 11.66 -17.48
C SER A 46 -2.44 10.68 -16.56
N MET A 47 -2.27 9.47 -17.07
CA MET A 47 -1.49 8.41 -16.44
C MET A 47 -0.60 7.79 -17.50
N SER A 48 0.67 7.56 -17.17
CA SER A 48 1.56 6.82 -18.06
C SER A 48 2.27 5.67 -17.35
N PHE A 49 2.44 4.56 -18.06
CA PHE A 49 3.14 3.40 -17.54
C PHE A 49 3.92 2.66 -18.63
N THR A 50 5.02 2.04 -18.25
CA THR A 50 5.82 1.18 -19.11
C THR A 50 5.39 -0.27 -18.94
N VAL A 51 5.01 -0.92 -20.04
CA VAL A 51 4.51 -2.29 -20.07
C VAL A 51 5.60 -3.29 -19.67
N VAL A 52 5.26 -4.15 -18.71
CA VAL A 52 6.13 -5.24 -18.24
C VAL A 52 5.66 -6.60 -18.73
N VAL A 53 4.35 -6.86 -18.69
CA VAL A 53 3.73 -8.10 -19.16
C VAL A 53 2.73 -7.77 -20.26
N PRO A 54 3.09 -7.97 -21.54
CA PRO A 54 2.25 -7.65 -22.71
C PRO A 54 0.81 -8.14 -22.60
N GLU A 55 0.64 -9.38 -22.15
CA GLU A 55 -0.65 -10.06 -22.12
C GLU A 55 -1.64 -9.42 -21.14
N MET A 56 -1.14 -8.74 -20.11
CA MET A 56 -1.95 -8.05 -19.11
C MET A 56 -2.24 -6.59 -19.50
N ALA A 57 -1.59 -6.08 -20.56
CA ALA A 57 -1.74 -4.71 -21.07
C ALA A 57 -2.45 -4.67 -22.44
N ARG A 58 -3.13 -5.75 -22.84
CA ARG A 58 -3.88 -5.81 -24.10
C ARG A 58 -4.98 -4.76 -24.14
N LEU A 59 -5.10 -4.05 -25.26
CA LEU A 59 -6.13 -3.04 -25.48
C LEU A 59 -7.06 -3.48 -26.62
N GLN A 60 -8.35 -3.26 -26.44
CA GLN A 60 -9.32 -3.46 -27.51
C GLN A 60 -9.36 -2.21 -28.40
N LEU A 61 -9.39 -2.42 -29.72
CA LEU A 61 -9.41 -1.35 -30.73
C LEU A 61 -10.83 -0.89 -31.09
N HIS A 62 -11.85 -1.63 -30.66
CA HIS A 62 -13.24 -1.37 -30.98
C HIS A 62 -13.69 0.03 -30.51
N GLY A 63 -14.41 0.75 -31.37
CA GLY A 63 -14.89 2.11 -31.07
C GLY A 63 -13.81 3.19 -31.00
N TYR A 64 -12.55 2.91 -31.36
CA TYR A 64 -11.48 3.91 -31.40
C TYR A 64 -11.12 4.31 -32.84
N ALA A 65 -10.90 5.60 -33.03
CA ALA A 65 -10.21 6.14 -34.20
C ALA A 65 -8.69 6.04 -33.97
N LEU A 66 -8.00 5.29 -34.82
CA LEU A 66 -6.56 5.08 -34.75
C LEU A 66 -5.83 6.09 -35.63
N SER A 67 -4.83 6.75 -35.04
CA SER A 67 -3.82 7.56 -35.72
C SER A 67 -2.44 7.02 -35.40
N TYR A 68 -1.52 7.04 -36.37
CA TYR A 68 -0.21 6.42 -36.23
C TYR A 68 0.84 7.14 -37.05
N GLU A 69 2.11 6.80 -36.82
CA GLU A 69 3.22 7.27 -37.63
C GLU A 69 3.10 6.77 -39.08
N ALA A 70 2.67 7.62 -39.99
CA ALA A 70 2.80 7.33 -41.41
C ALA A 70 4.28 7.46 -41.79
N ALA A 71 4.87 6.40 -42.35
CA ALA A 71 6.19 6.47 -42.95
C ALA A 71 6.18 7.56 -44.03
N THR A 72 6.79 8.72 -43.75
CA THR A 72 6.91 9.80 -44.74
C THR A 72 7.79 9.30 -45.87
N THR A 73 7.17 8.90 -46.98
CA THR A 73 7.86 8.57 -48.22
C THR A 73 8.25 9.86 -48.94
N ASP A 74 9.05 10.73 -48.30
CA ASP A 74 9.62 11.89 -48.97
C ASP A 74 11.00 11.52 -49.53
N LEU A 75 10.96 11.01 -50.77
CA LEU A 75 12.02 11.18 -51.76
C LEU A 75 12.14 12.69 -52.06
N GLY A 76 12.82 13.42 -51.18
CA GLY A 76 13.10 14.84 -51.33
C GLY A 76 14.53 15.15 -50.91
N PHE A 77 15.46 15.09 -51.85
CA PHE A 77 16.82 15.62 -51.70
C PHE A 77 16.73 17.14 -51.49
N GLY A 78 17.07 17.62 -50.30
CA GLY A 78 17.17 19.04 -49.98
C GLY A 78 17.74 19.22 -48.58
N SER A 79 19.02 19.59 -48.50
CA SER A 79 19.73 19.85 -47.26
C SER A 79 19.21 21.12 -46.59
N GLY A 80 18.94 21.05 -45.29
CA GLY A 80 18.63 22.22 -44.47
C GLY A 80 17.56 21.90 -43.45
N GLU A 81 17.97 21.51 -42.25
CA GLU A 81 17.20 21.64 -41.01
C GLU A 81 15.78 21.03 -41.04
N ARG A 82 15.72 19.69 -40.94
CA ARG A 82 14.46 18.96 -40.79
C ARG A 82 13.89 19.14 -39.38
N ILE A 83 13.08 20.17 -39.18
CA ILE A 83 11.97 20.09 -38.22
C ILE A 83 11.02 19.03 -38.80
N ILE A 84 10.98 17.83 -38.19
CA ILE A 84 10.05 16.76 -38.56
C ILE A 84 8.64 17.24 -38.17
N LYS A 85 8.04 18.09 -39.00
CA LYS A 85 6.59 18.28 -39.03
C LYS A 85 6.03 17.08 -39.79
N SER A 86 5.93 15.95 -39.10
CA SER A 86 5.17 14.80 -39.58
C SER A 86 3.76 15.28 -39.90
N LYS A 87 3.47 15.44 -41.20
CA LYS A 87 2.13 15.77 -41.70
C LYS A 87 1.27 14.53 -41.47
N THR A 88 0.76 14.40 -40.25
CA THR A 88 -0.09 13.29 -39.81
C THR A 88 -1.26 13.22 -40.77
N THR A 89 -1.27 12.23 -41.66
CA THR A 89 -2.28 12.13 -42.69
C THR A 89 -3.59 11.77 -42.00
N THR A 90 -4.52 12.73 -42.00
CA THR A 90 -5.75 12.83 -41.20
C THR A 90 -6.85 11.83 -41.60
N ARG A 91 -6.52 10.59 -41.96
CA ARG A 91 -7.51 9.51 -42.08
C ARG A 91 -7.44 8.65 -40.84
N ALA A 92 -8.40 8.87 -39.93
CA ALA A 92 -8.67 7.98 -38.81
C ALA A 92 -8.89 6.55 -39.36
N LEU A 93 -8.05 5.62 -38.92
CA LEU A 93 -8.18 4.21 -39.27
C LEU A 93 -9.11 3.54 -38.25
N CYS A 94 -10.19 2.92 -38.72
CA CYS A 94 -11.09 2.15 -37.87
C CYS A 94 -10.73 0.67 -37.96
N LEU A 95 -10.24 0.10 -36.87
CA LEU A 95 -9.93 -1.33 -36.74
C LEU A 95 -10.74 -1.92 -35.60
N GLU A 96 -11.19 -3.17 -35.74
CA GLU A 96 -11.77 -3.94 -34.64
C GLU A 96 -10.85 -5.11 -34.32
N GLY A 97 -10.41 -5.25 -33.07
CA GLY A 97 -9.45 -6.26 -32.68
C GLY A 97 -8.77 -5.94 -31.36
N LEU A 98 -7.59 -6.54 -31.16
CA LEU A 98 -6.75 -6.35 -29.99
C LEU A 98 -5.38 -5.82 -30.42
N VAL A 99 -4.80 -4.95 -29.61
CA VAL A 99 -3.38 -4.64 -29.66
C VAL A 99 -2.72 -5.18 -28.40
N THR A 100 -1.67 -5.97 -28.59
CA THR A 100 -0.81 -6.51 -27.53
C THR A 100 0.48 -5.69 -27.54
N PRO A 101 0.67 -4.75 -26.60
CA PRO A 101 1.85 -3.90 -26.57
C PRO A 101 3.11 -4.71 -26.29
N GLU A 102 4.21 -4.41 -26.95
CA GLU A 102 5.50 -5.07 -26.67
C GLU A 102 6.08 -4.59 -25.32
N PRO A 103 6.89 -5.40 -24.61
CA PRO A 103 7.56 -4.98 -23.38
C PRO A 103 8.38 -3.71 -23.60
N GLY A 104 8.32 -2.78 -22.63
CA GLY A 104 8.98 -1.47 -22.74
C GLY A 104 8.16 -0.39 -23.45
N THR A 105 7.02 -0.74 -24.07
CA THR A 105 6.09 0.25 -24.62
C THR A 105 5.53 1.13 -23.51
N LYS A 106 5.61 2.44 -23.67
CA LYS A 106 4.96 3.40 -22.80
C LYS A 106 3.52 3.61 -23.26
N ILE A 107 2.57 3.35 -22.37
CA ILE A 107 1.15 3.61 -22.59
C ILE A 107 0.77 4.82 -21.78
N THR A 108 0.12 5.78 -22.41
CA THR A 108 -0.42 6.99 -21.77
C THR A 108 -1.92 7.04 -21.98
N TYR A 109 -2.67 7.11 -20.89
CA TYR A 109 -4.10 7.39 -20.88
C TYR A 109 -4.31 8.86 -20.58
N GLU A 110 -5.14 9.53 -21.37
CA GLU A 110 -5.40 10.96 -21.23
C GLU A 110 -6.91 11.23 -21.32
N ARG A 111 -7.40 12.08 -20.42
CA ARG A 111 -8.74 12.66 -20.50
C ARG A 111 -8.75 14.02 -19.80
N PHE A 112 -9.38 15.00 -20.43
CA PHE A 112 -9.53 16.32 -19.85
C PHE A 112 -10.96 16.83 -20.01
N GLY A 113 -11.64 17.05 -18.89
CA GLY A 113 -13.04 17.43 -18.91
C GLY A 113 -13.90 16.46 -19.74
N ALA A 114 -14.86 17.00 -20.47
CA ALA A 114 -15.81 16.23 -21.26
C ALA A 114 -15.22 15.55 -22.52
N ASP A 115 -13.91 15.70 -22.78
CA ASP A 115 -13.31 15.08 -23.94
C ASP A 115 -13.23 13.55 -23.82
N PRO A 116 -13.28 12.83 -24.97
CA PRO A 116 -13.13 11.38 -24.99
C PRO A 116 -11.75 10.96 -24.49
N VAL A 117 -11.66 9.75 -23.94
CA VAL A 117 -10.37 9.18 -23.54
C VAL A 117 -9.50 8.94 -24.77
N ALA A 118 -8.27 9.44 -24.69
CA ALA A 118 -7.21 9.14 -25.64
C ALA A 118 -6.21 8.16 -25.02
N VAL A 119 -5.74 7.21 -25.82
CA VAL A 119 -4.73 6.23 -25.44
C VAL A 119 -3.57 6.34 -26.42
N GLU A 120 -2.39 6.68 -25.93
CA GLU A 120 -1.16 6.74 -26.73
C GLU A 120 -0.25 5.59 -26.34
N LEU A 121 0.20 4.80 -27.32
CA LEU A 121 1.24 3.80 -27.18
C LEU A 121 2.48 4.36 -27.87
N ARG A 122 3.62 4.39 -27.18
CA ARG A 122 4.86 4.93 -27.72
C ARG A 122 6.07 4.12 -27.29
N ARG A 123 7.03 4.01 -28.20
CA ARG A 123 8.34 3.42 -27.97
C ARG A 123 9.43 4.41 -28.37
N ASP A 124 10.26 4.78 -27.40
CA ASP A 124 11.33 5.76 -27.61
C ASP A 124 12.56 5.12 -28.32
N ASP A 125 12.62 3.79 -28.42
CA ASP A 125 13.68 3.04 -29.11
C ASP A 125 13.39 2.81 -30.61
N GLY A 126 12.28 3.34 -31.13
CA GLY A 126 11.89 3.21 -32.54
C GLY A 126 11.38 1.83 -32.95
N ASN A 127 11.31 0.88 -32.00
CA ASN A 127 10.72 -0.44 -32.26
C ASN A 127 9.19 -0.35 -32.36
N PRO A 128 8.52 -1.36 -32.96
CA PRO A 128 7.07 -1.40 -33.02
C PRO A 128 6.40 -1.38 -31.65
N VAL A 129 5.32 -0.61 -31.52
CA VAL A 129 4.57 -0.48 -30.25
C VAL A 129 3.91 -1.78 -29.80
N GLY A 130 3.58 -2.70 -30.71
CA GLY A 130 2.78 -3.87 -30.39
C GLY A 130 2.38 -4.70 -31.60
N LYS A 131 1.78 -5.85 -31.30
CA LYS A 131 1.16 -6.74 -32.29
C LYS A 131 -0.32 -6.44 -32.39
N PHE A 132 -0.84 -6.33 -33.61
CA PHE A 132 -2.23 -6.04 -33.90
C PHE A 132 -2.94 -7.31 -34.37
N GLU A 133 -3.87 -7.80 -33.57
CA GLU A 133 -4.75 -8.93 -33.89
C GLU A 133 -6.11 -8.38 -34.31
N VAL A 134 -6.30 -8.18 -35.62
CA VAL A 134 -7.47 -7.51 -36.17
C VAL A 134 -8.49 -8.51 -36.67
N THR A 135 -9.73 -8.34 -36.23
CA THR A 135 -10.92 -9.09 -36.67
C THR A 135 -11.62 -8.43 -37.84
N LYS A 136 -11.56 -7.09 -37.95
CA LYS A 136 -12.15 -6.31 -39.04
C LYS A 136 -11.31 -5.09 -39.38
N GLY A 137 -11.12 -4.87 -40.68
CA GLY A 137 -10.22 -3.86 -41.23
C GLY A 137 -8.88 -4.48 -41.65
N ALA A 138 -8.17 -3.81 -42.56
CA ALA A 138 -6.84 -4.24 -42.98
C ALA A 138 -5.79 -3.46 -42.19
N VAL A 139 -4.83 -4.16 -41.58
CA VAL A 139 -3.70 -3.55 -40.87
C VAL A 139 -2.68 -3.06 -41.90
N PRO A 140 -2.45 -1.74 -42.04
CA PRO A 140 -1.41 -1.24 -42.93
C PRO A 140 -0.02 -1.70 -42.45
N GLU A 141 0.89 -2.01 -43.37
CA GLU A 141 2.26 -2.42 -43.01
C GLU A 141 2.98 -1.34 -42.18
N ALA A 142 2.71 -0.06 -42.48
CA ALA A 142 3.24 1.07 -41.71
C ALA A 142 2.79 1.04 -40.24
N LEU A 143 1.57 0.57 -39.94
CA LEU A 143 1.08 0.45 -38.57
C LEU A 143 1.84 -0.64 -37.79
N GLN A 144 2.19 -1.75 -38.45
CA GLN A 144 2.98 -2.83 -37.83
C GLN A 144 4.41 -2.40 -37.49
N LYS A 145 4.90 -1.34 -38.11
CA LYS A 145 6.25 -0.78 -37.92
C LYS A 145 6.23 0.54 -37.14
N ALA A 146 5.07 1.02 -36.71
CA ALA A 146 4.92 2.32 -36.08
C ALA A 146 5.54 2.33 -34.67
N SER A 147 6.34 3.37 -34.40
CA SER A 147 6.93 3.62 -33.08
C SER A 147 5.96 4.29 -32.11
N TRP A 148 4.87 4.86 -32.64
CA TRP A 148 3.77 5.42 -31.86
C TRP A 148 2.41 5.19 -32.53
N VAL A 149 1.39 4.98 -31.70
CA VAL A 149 -0.01 4.82 -32.09
C VAL A 149 -0.88 5.53 -31.08
N ARG A 150 -1.90 6.25 -31.56
CA ARG A 150 -2.85 6.95 -30.71
C ARG A 150 -4.28 6.56 -31.08
N LEU A 151 -5.01 6.09 -30.08
CA LEU A 151 -6.41 5.70 -30.13
C LEU A 151 -7.23 6.83 -29.50
N VAL A 152 -8.22 7.35 -30.21
CA VAL A 152 -9.10 8.39 -29.69
C VAL A 152 -10.54 7.93 -29.87
N ALA A 153 -11.30 7.89 -28.78
CA ALA A 153 -12.73 7.61 -28.90
C ALA A 153 -13.42 8.77 -29.64
N PRO A 154 -14.37 8.50 -30.55
CA PRO A 154 -15.08 9.56 -31.24
C PRO A 154 -15.86 10.40 -30.23
N LYS A 155 -15.81 11.72 -30.39
CA LYS A 155 -16.66 12.64 -29.63
C LYS A 155 -18.08 12.45 -30.14
N SER A 156 -19.03 12.18 -29.25
CA SER A 156 -20.46 12.24 -29.58
C SER A 156 -20.75 13.70 -29.93
N SER A 157 -20.76 14.05 -31.21
CA SER A 157 -21.18 15.38 -31.63
C SER A 157 -22.70 15.39 -31.67
N ASP A 158 -23.32 16.27 -30.87
CA ASP A 158 -24.75 16.64 -31.02
C ASP A 158 -25.02 17.40 -32.34
N ASP A 159 -23.97 17.67 -33.11
CA ASP A 159 -24.03 18.39 -34.39
C ASP A 159 -24.09 17.39 -35.55
N ASP A 160 -25.29 17.13 -36.05
CA ASP A 160 -25.62 16.23 -37.18
C ASP A 160 -24.92 16.58 -38.51
N SER A 161 -24.17 17.68 -38.57
CA SER A 161 -23.73 18.29 -39.82
C SER A 161 -22.42 17.73 -40.39
N LYS A 162 -21.62 16.96 -39.62
CA LYS A 162 -20.49 16.17 -40.14
C LYS A 162 -20.23 14.93 -39.28
N PRO A 163 -20.41 13.70 -39.81
CA PRO A 163 -19.86 12.54 -39.14
C PRO A 163 -18.33 12.63 -39.24
N ALA A 164 -17.67 13.11 -38.18
CA ALA A 164 -16.31 12.66 -37.93
C ALA A 164 -16.41 11.14 -37.98
N ALA A 165 -15.74 10.48 -38.93
CA ALA A 165 -15.94 9.07 -39.26
C ALA A 165 -15.84 8.22 -37.98
N ALA A 166 -16.98 8.03 -37.32
CA ALA A 166 -17.06 7.45 -36.00
C ALA A 166 -16.89 5.97 -36.22
N CYS A 167 -15.77 5.43 -35.75
CA CYS A 167 -15.53 4.01 -35.84
C CYS A 167 -16.67 3.30 -35.11
N ALA A 168 -17.33 2.37 -35.80
CA ALA A 168 -18.47 1.66 -35.24
C ALA A 168 -18.05 0.94 -33.96
N GLY A 169 -18.88 1.07 -32.92
CA GLY A 169 -18.64 0.41 -31.63
C GLY A 169 -18.62 1.34 -30.43
N THR A 170 -18.60 0.72 -29.25
CA THR A 170 -18.41 1.42 -27.98
C THR A 170 -16.98 1.23 -27.50
N PRO A 171 -16.20 2.31 -27.27
CA PRO A 171 -14.85 2.20 -26.76
C PRO A 171 -14.85 1.57 -25.36
N VAL A 172 -13.79 0.84 -25.04
CA VAL A 172 -13.65 0.21 -23.73
C VAL A 172 -13.47 1.28 -22.66
N THR A 173 -14.33 1.23 -21.65
CA THR A 173 -14.29 2.19 -20.53
C THR A 173 -13.29 1.80 -19.46
N ARG A 174 -12.87 0.53 -19.38
CA ARG A 174 -11.93 0.04 -18.37
C ARG A 174 -10.61 -0.34 -19.01
N LEU A 175 -9.64 0.56 -18.92
CA LEU A 175 -8.31 0.42 -19.51
C LEU A 175 -7.36 -0.28 -18.53
N PRO A 176 -6.75 -1.41 -18.89
CA PRO A 176 -5.88 -2.16 -17.99
C PRO A 176 -4.58 -1.42 -17.72
N VAL A 177 -4.03 -1.59 -16.52
CA VAL A 177 -2.69 -1.13 -16.17
C VAL A 177 -1.90 -2.33 -15.65
N TYR A 178 -0.76 -2.59 -16.28
CA TYR A 178 0.22 -3.55 -15.80
C TYR A 178 1.63 -3.07 -16.15
N GLY A 179 2.27 -2.36 -15.22
CA GLY A 179 3.59 -1.83 -15.50
C GLY A 179 4.15 -0.85 -14.47
N PHE A 180 5.32 -0.30 -14.79
CA PHE A 180 5.91 0.76 -13.98
C PHE A 180 5.26 2.08 -14.36
N ALA A 181 4.41 2.58 -13.47
CA ALA A 181 3.63 3.78 -13.69
C ALA A 181 4.14 4.94 -12.83
N ASP A 182 4.08 6.13 -13.42
CA ASP A 182 4.11 7.39 -12.71
C ASP A 182 2.70 7.98 -12.78
N ILE A 183 2.06 8.15 -11.62
CA ILE A 183 0.70 8.66 -11.52
C ILE A 183 0.76 10.14 -11.16
N GLY A 184 0.21 11.01 -12.01
CA GLY A 184 0.31 12.46 -11.86
C GLY A 184 1.68 13.03 -12.24
N SER A 185 1.84 14.33 -12.03
CA SER A 185 3.03 15.11 -12.35
C SER A 185 3.11 16.33 -11.44
N GLU A 186 4.30 16.61 -10.91
CA GLU A 186 4.57 17.78 -10.06
C GLU A 186 4.62 19.10 -10.84
N ILE A 187 4.91 19.00 -12.14
CA ILE A 187 5.00 20.12 -13.07
C ILE A 187 3.96 19.88 -14.15
N ARG A 188 3.08 20.87 -14.35
CA ARG A 188 2.25 20.91 -15.55
C ARG A 188 3.21 21.00 -16.74
N PRO A 189 3.31 19.97 -17.61
CA PRO A 189 4.32 19.97 -18.67
C PRO A 189 4.17 21.24 -19.50
N LEU A 190 5.23 21.99 -19.77
CA LEU A 190 5.12 23.15 -20.66
C LEU A 190 4.53 22.69 -21.99
N ASN A 191 3.49 23.38 -22.48
CA ASN A 191 2.76 23.01 -23.71
C ASN A 191 3.75 22.63 -24.82
N GLN A 192 3.87 21.33 -25.14
CA GLN A 192 4.63 20.88 -26.30
C GLN A 192 3.73 20.99 -27.54
N GLY A 193 3.56 22.22 -28.04
CA GLY A 193 2.77 22.54 -29.23
C GLY A 193 1.32 22.97 -28.95
N GLU A 194 0.40 22.66 -29.88
CA GLU A 194 -1.05 22.97 -29.79
C GLU A 194 -1.81 22.15 -28.72
N ARG A 195 -1.13 21.22 -28.03
CA ARG A 195 -1.77 20.35 -27.04
C ARG A 195 -1.82 21.05 -25.68
N PRO A 196 -2.96 21.00 -24.96
CA PRO A 196 -2.99 21.45 -23.58
C PRO A 196 -2.03 20.60 -22.74
N SER A 197 -1.46 21.23 -21.73
CA SER A 197 -0.61 20.56 -20.77
C SER A 197 -1.44 19.77 -19.77
N PHE A 198 -1.35 18.44 -19.86
CA PHE A 198 -2.03 17.47 -19.01
C PHE A 198 -1.06 16.78 -18.07
N GLY A 199 -1.58 16.22 -16.98
CA GLY A 199 -0.79 15.34 -16.11
C GLY A 199 -0.94 15.62 -14.63
N THR A 200 -1.91 16.46 -14.24
CA THR A 200 -2.13 16.68 -12.81
C THR A 200 -2.93 15.53 -12.20
N LEU A 201 -2.51 15.14 -10.99
CA LEU A 201 -3.36 14.36 -10.10
C LEU A 201 -4.37 15.34 -9.50
N LEU A 202 -5.67 15.05 -9.65
CA LEU A 202 -6.73 15.92 -9.18
C LEU A 202 -7.08 15.62 -7.73
N ASP A 203 -7.15 14.33 -7.37
CA ASP A 203 -7.36 13.85 -6.02
C ASP A 203 -6.87 12.40 -5.92
N GLY A 204 -6.61 11.91 -4.71
CA GLY A 204 -6.36 10.49 -4.50
C GLY A 204 -6.14 10.09 -3.06
N THR A 205 -6.22 8.79 -2.82
CA THR A 205 -5.96 8.16 -1.54
C THR A 205 -5.08 6.93 -1.72
N ILE A 206 -4.19 6.71 -0.76
CA ILE A 206 -3.36 5.51 -0.66
C ILE A 206 -3.77 4.76 0.62
N ASP A 207 -4.24 3.54 0.42
CA ASP A 207 -4.50 2.58 1.49
C ASP A 207 -3.40 1.52 1.49
N ILE A 208 -2.92 1.16 2.68
CA ILE A 208 -1.85 0.19 2.79
C ILE A 208 -2.33 -1.01 3.59
N PHE A 209 -2.22 -2.17 2.98
CA PHE A 209 -2.58 -3.44 3.57
C PHE A 209 -1.32 -4.27 3.83
N ALA A 210 -1.37 -5.09 4.86
CA ALA A 210 -0.35 -6.08 5.18
C ALA A 210 -0.98 -7.47 5.25
N ARG A 211 -0.17 -8.49 4.98
CA ARG A 211 -0.57 -9.89 5.17
C ARG A 211 -0.17 -10.36 6.57
N THR A 212 -0.90 -11.25 7.21
CA THR A 212 -0.46 -11.83 8.48
C THR A 212 0.78 -12.70 8.31
N ILE A 213 1.64 -12.70 9.33
CA ILE A 213 2.76 -13.63 9.41
C ILE A 213 2.21 -15.04 9.66
N GLN A 214 2.61 -15.98 8.81
CA GLN A 214 2.27 -17.39 9.01
C GLN A 214 3.23 -17.99 10.03
N ILE A 215 2.70 -18.32 11.20
CA ILE A 215 3.44 -19.01 12.25
C ILE A 215 3.08 -20.50 12.18
N PRO A 216 4.01 -21.40 11.78
CA PRO A 216 3.68 -22.80 11.49
C PRO A 216 2.97 -23.54 12.63
N PHE A 217 3.30 -23.23 13.89
CA PHE A 217 2.71 -23.91 15.05
C PHE A 217 1.32 -23.41 15.47
N LEU A 218 0.88 -22.24 14.99
CA LEU A 218 -0.45 -21.70 15.29
C LEU A 218 -1.49 -22.05 14.22
N ASN A 219 -1.08 -22.68 13.11
CA ASN A 219 -1.94 -23.03 11.97
C ASN A 219 -2.90 -21.90 11.55
N THR A 220 -2.42 -20.65 11.57
CA THR A 220 -3.23 -19.48 11.23
C THR A 220 -3.29 -19.29 9.72
N GLU A 221 -4.50 -19.16 9.17
CA GLU A 221 -4.67 -18.80 7.78
C GLU A 221 -4.10 -17.40 7.47
N PRO A 222 -3.51 -17.20 6.28
CA PRO A 222 -3.07 -15.88 5.86
C PRO A 222 -4.27 -14.94 5.71
N ARG A 223 -4.24 -13.80 6.39
CA ARG A 223 -5.26 -12.75 6.32
C ARG A 223 -4.64 -11.44 5.86
N ILE A 224 -5.42 -10.60 5.21
CA ILE A 224 -5.02 -9.24 4.85
C ILE A 224 -5.66 -8.29 5.87
N TYR A 225 -4.89 -7.36 6.41
CA TYR A 225 -5.35 -6.37 7.36
C TYR A 225 -4.84 -4.97 6.95
N PRO A 226 -5.57 -3.89 7.29
CA PRO A 226 -5.10 -2.54 7.06
C PRO A 226 -3.89 -2.25 7.96
N ALA A 227 -2.76 -1.87 7.35
CA ALA A 227 -1.54 -1.52 8.07
C ALA A 227 -1.62 -0.09 8.65
N ASN A 228 -2.44 0.76 8.05
CA ASN A 228 -2.79 2.10 8.52
C ASN A 228 -4.26 2.16 8.97
N THR A 229 -4.55 2.91 10.03
CA THR A 229 -5.92 3.14 10.50
C THR A 229 -6.67 4.15 9.65
N THR A 230 -5.94 5.01 8.93
CA THR A 230 -6.49 6.07 8.08
C THR A 230 -5.84 6.06 6.71
N SER A 231 -6.67 6.17 5.67
CA SER A 231 -6.23 6.38 4.29
C SER A 231 -5.33 7.62 4.19
N ILE A 232 -4.24 7.53 3.43
CA ILE A 232 -3.32 8.65 3.23
C ILE A 232 -3.84 9.46 2.04
N THR A 233 -4.29 10.69 2.27
CA THR A 233 -4.72 11.59 1.19
C THR A 233 -3.51 12.07 0.39
N VAL A 234 -3.62 11.97 -0.94
CA VAL A 234 -2.64 12.46 -1.90
C VAL A 234 -3.07 13.85 -2.37
N PRO A 235 -2.31 14.91 -2.06
CA PRO A 235 -2.70 16.26 -2.45
C PRO A 235 -2.77 16.42 -3.97
N PRO A 236 -3.69 17.26 -4.50
CA PRO A 236 -3.73 17.61 -5.91
C PRO A 236 -2.38 18.15 -6.40
N GLY A 237 -2.04 17.87 -7.67
CA GLY A 237 -0.76 18.24 -8.27
C GLY A 237 0.44 17.41 -7.79
N SER A 238 0.22 16.40 -6.95
CA SER A 238 1.29 15.48 -6.56
C SER A 238 1.59 14.44 -7.64
N ARG A 239 2.78 13.87 -7.57
CA ARG A 239 3.19 12.70 -8.35
C ARG A 239 3.42 11.52 -7.42
N VAL A 240 2.77 10.40 -7.71
CA VAL A 240 2.95 9.13 -7.00
C VAL A 240 3.85 8.23 -7.84
N THR A 241 4.96 7.82 -7.25
CA THR A 241 5.93 6.92 -7.88
C THR A 241 6.29 5.76 -6.96
N LEU A 242 6.91 4.72 -7.52
CA LEU A 242 7.42 3.60 -6.74
C LEU A 242 8.71 4.00 -6.03
N GLY A 243 8.73 3.88 -4.70
CA GLY A 243 9.89 4.19 -3.89
C GLY A 243 11.02 3.16 -4.07
N GLY A 244 12.26 3.60 -3.84
CA GLY A 244 13.44 2.74 -3.83
C GLY A 244 14.10 2.49 -5.20
N PRO A 245 15.18 1.68 -5.20
CA PRO A 245 15.99 1.42 -6.39
C PRO A 245 15.18 0.69 -7.48
N VAL A 246 15.45 1.05 -8.74
CA VAL A 246 14.70 0.59 -9.93
C VAL A 246 14.59 -0.94 -9.99
N GLU A 247 15.65 -1.65 -9.63
CA GLU A 247 15.75 -3.12 -9.67
C GLU A 247 14.77 -3.85 -8.74
N ARG A 248 14.23 -3.17 -7.73
CA ARG A 248 13.29 -3.76 -6.75
C ARG A 248 11.86 -3.26 -6.91
N ARG A 249 11.59 -2.48 -7.95
CA ARG A 249 10.25 -1.94 -8.20
C ARG A 249 9.29 -3.08 -8.55
N LYS A 250 8.13 -3.04 -7.93
CA LYS A 250 7.00 -3.93 -8.27
C LYS A 250 6.03 -3.14 -9.15
N PRO A 251 5.51 -3.72 -10.24
CA PRO A 251 4.63 -2.99 -11.14
C PRO A 251 3.34 -2.58 -10.42
N TRP A 252 2.69 -1.56 -10.94
CA TRP A 252 1.30 -1.27 -10.65
C TRP A 252 0.41 -2.20 -11.47
N VAL A 253 -0.64 -2.69 -10.83
CA VAL A 253 -1.65 -3.57 -11.43
C VAL A 253 -3.02 -3.02 -11.12
N GLY A 254 -3.84 -2.82 -12.14
CA GLY A 254 -5.19 -2.30 -11.95
C GLY A 254 -5.81 -1.80 -13.24
N PHE A 255 -6.56 -0.70 -13.15
CA PHE A 255 -7.25 -0.12 -14.29
C PHE A 255 -7.47 1.38 -14.15
N ALA A 256 -7.67 2.03 -15.28
CA ALA A 256 -8.13 3.40 -15.41
C ALA A 256 -9.50 3.40 -16.11
N MET A 257 -10.40 4.29 -15.70
CA MET A 257 -11.69 4.47 -16.35
C MET A 257 -12.09 5.94 -16.39
N PRO A 258 -12.88 6.39 -17.38
CA PRO A 258 -13.44 7.73 -17.36
C PRO A 258 -14.20 7.97 -16.05
N ASP A 259 -13.88 9.04 -15.32
CA ASP A 259 -14.66 9.44 -14.16
C ASP A 259 -16.12 9.72 -14.59
N ALA A 260 -17.04 8.96 -14.00
CA ALA A 260 -18.46 9.04 -14.25
C ALA A 260 -19.14 10.14 -13.42
N ALA A 261 -18.55 10.54 -12.29
CA ALA A 261 -19.18 11.47 -11.36
C ALA A 261 -18.95 12.92 -11.76
N ASN A 262 -17.70 13.32 -11.98
CA ASN A 262 -17.36 14.72 -12.21
C ASN A 262 -16.85 14.99 -13.62
N SER A 263 -16.63 13.96 -14.44
CA SER A 263 -16.19 14.06 -15.83
C SER A 263 -14.87 14.82 -16.04
N PHE A 264 -14.07 15.09 -14.99
CA PHE A 264 -12.87 15.92 -15.11
C PHE A 264 -11.59 15.13 -15.44
N GLY A 265 -11.62 13.79 -15.36
CA GLY A 265 -10.45 12.95 -15.64
C GLY A 265 -10.73 11.45 -15.67
N LEU A 266 -9.72 10.68 -15.29
CA LEU A 266 -9.70 9.24 -15.19
C LEU A 266 -9.71 8.82 -13.71
N ASP A 267 -10.69 8.01 -13.29
CA ASP A 267 -10.62 7.26 -12.03
C ASP A 267 -9.67 6.08 -12.23
N VAL A 268 -8.61 6.06 -11.43
CA VAL A 268 -7.49 5.13 -11.50
C VAL A 268 -7.46 4.34 -10.20
N ARG A 269 -7.55 3.02 -10.34
CA ARG A 269 -7.50 2.08 -9.21
C ARG A 269 -6.38 1.10 -9.44
N LEU A 270 -5.30 1.29 -8.69
CA LEU A 270 -4.07 0.53 -8.85
C LEU A 270 -3.67 -0.13 -7.55
N THR A 271 -3.00 -1.25 -7.68
CA THR A 271 -2.42 -2.00 -6.57
C THR A 271 -0.96 -2.29 -6.86
N THR A 272 -0.13 -2.31 -5.84
CA THR A 272 1.28 -2.71 -5.98
C THR A 272 1.76 -3.42 -4.71
N GLU A 273 2.67 -4.37 -4.89
CA GLU A 273 3.38 -5.04 -3.79
C GLU A 273 4.67 -4.30 -3.39
N ALA A 274 4.82 -3.04 -3.81
CA ALA A 274 5.98 -2.24 -3.46
C ALA A 274 6.05 -2.00 -1.94
N LYS A 275 7.25 -2.10 -1.38
CA LYS A 275 7.50 -1.86 0.05
C LYS A 275 7.46 -0.38 0.42
N SER A 276 7.65 0.50 -0.55
CA SER A 276 7.59 1.93 -0.37
C SER A 276 6.99 2.62 -1.60
N ILE A 277 6.22 3.67 -1.33
CA ILE A 277 5.68 4.59 -2.32
C ILE A 277 6.33 5.94 -2.06
N ALA A 278 6.78 6.61 -3.11
CA ALA A 278 7.30 7.96 -3.04
C ALA A 278 6.22 8.93 -3.52
N LEU A 279 5.81 9.81 -2.63
CA LEU A 279 4.89 10.90 -2.90
C LEU A 279 5.70 12.18 -3.10
N VAL A 280 5.71 12.71 -4.33
CA VAL A 280 6.32 14.00 -4.63
C VAL A 280 5.21 15.05 -4.65
N ARG A 281 5.27 15.99 -3.70
CA ARG A 281 4.30 17.09 -3.60
C ARG A 281 4.64 18.20 -4.61
N PRO A 282 3.66 18.97 -5.08
CA PRO A 282 3.93 20.10 -5.96
C PRO A 282 4.82 21.14 -5.23
N GLY A 283 5.91 21.53 -5.88
CA GLY A 283 6.87 22.49 -5.34
C GLY A 283 8.31 22.17 -5.75
N VAL A 284 9.12 23.19 -6.02
CA VAL A 284 10.53 23.01 -6.43
C VAL A 284 11.37 22.65 -5.20
N GLY A 285 12.14 21.57 -5.29
CA GLY A 285 13.15 21.22 -4.28
C GLY A 285 12.61 20.51 -3.03
N LEU A 286 11.35 20.05 -3.06
CA LEU A 286 10.83 19.21 -1.99
C LEU A 286 11.35 17.79 -2.15
N GLU A 287 11.93 17.24 -1.09
CA GLU A 287 12.30 15.83 -1.05
C GLU A 287 11.02 14.97 -1.13
N PRO A 288 11.06 13.86 -1.90
CA PRO A 288 9.93 12.92 -1.95
C PRO A 288 9.57 12.41 -0.55
N GLU A 289 8.29 12.46 -0.20
CA GLU A 289 7.78 11.84 1.02
C GLU A 289 7.68 10.33 0.80
N ILE A 290 8.53 9.57 1.49
CA ILE A 290 8.55 8.11 1.37
C ILE A 290 7.54 7.50 2.34
N LEU A 291 6.45 7.00 1.78
CA LEU A 291 5.47 6.18 2.49
C LEU A 291 5.99 4.74 2.51
N ALA A 292 6.59 4.34 3.63
CA ALA A 292 7.03 2.98 3.88
C ALA A 292 6.27 2.40 5.07
N VAL A 293 5.83 1.15 4.96
CA VAL A 293 5.27 0.46 6.12
C VAL A 293 6.42 0.01 7.01
N GLY A 294 6.57 0.67 8.15
CA GLY A 294 7.56 0.29 9.14
C GLY A 294 7.27 -1.11 9.70
N LEU A 295 8.33 -1.89 9.94
CA LEU A 295 8.23 -3.22 10.57
C LEU A 295 7.47 -3.15 11.91
N PHE A 296 7.71 -2.10 12.70
CA PHE A 296 7.04 -1.93 13.99
C PHE A 296 5.52 -1.79 13.88
N THR A 297 5.04 -1.01 12.91
CA THR A 297 3.61 -0.84 12.64
C THR A 297 2.97 -2.15 12.18
N GLN A 298 3.69 -2.94 11.37
CA GLN A 298 3.24 -4.28 10.98
C GLN A 298 3.18 -5.22 12.20
N LEU A 299 4.21 -5.22 13.06
CA LEU A 299 4.28 -6.10 14.22
C LEU A 299 3.20 -5.79 15.27
N THR A 300 2.86 -4.51 15.46
CA THR A 300 1.86 -4.08 16.44
C THR A 300 0.42 -4.31 15.98
N ASN A 301 0.17 -4.22 14.67
CA ASN A 301 -1.17 -4.39 14.09
C ASN A 301 -1.45 -5.81 13.56
N ASP A 302 -0.48 -6.73 13.59
CA ASP A 302 -0.69 -8.11 13.13
C ASP A 302 -1.54 -8.90 14.15
N PRO A 303 -2.76 -9.36 13.77
CA PRO A 303 -3.64 -10.11 14.67
C PRO A 303 -3.04 -11.45 15.12
N THR A 304 -2.17 -12.09 14.32
CA THR A 304 -1.49 -13.32 14.70
C THR A 304 -0.48 -13.04 15.81
N LEU A 305 0.26 -11.93 15.74
CA LEU A 305 1.19 -11.53 16.79
C LEU A 305 0.48 -11.09 18.05
N MET A 306 -0.63 -10.36 17.92
CA MET A 306 -1.48 -10.03 19.06
C MET A 306 -1.96 -11.31 19.78
N THR A 307 -2.38 -12.32 19.01
CA THR A 307 -2.78 -13.63 19.57
C THR A 307 -1.60 -14.31 20.28
N ALA A 308 -0.42 -14.31 19.66
CA ALA A 308 0.79 -14.88 20.27
C ALA A 308 1.19 -14.16 21.56
N GLN A 309 1.08 -12.83 21.61
CA GLN A 309 1.33 -12.02 22.81
C GLN A 309 0.35 -12.35 23.93
N VAL A 310 -0.94 -12.52 23.61
CA VAL A 310 -1.96 -12.94 24.59
C VAL A 310 -1.64 -14.33 25.15
N ILE A 311 -1.33 -15.30 24.30
CA ILE A 311 -0.93 -16.65 24.74
C ILE A 311 0.31 -16.58 25.64
N ALA A 312 1.32 -15.81 25.24
CA ALA A 312 2.54 -15.64 26.03
C ALA A 312 2.26 -15.00 27.39
N ALA A 313 1.40 -13.97 27.45
CA ALA A 313 1.00 -13.31 28.69
C ALA A 313 0.26 -14.27 29.63
N VAL A 314 -0.63 -15.11 29.09
CA VAL A 314 -1.35 -16.14 29.85
C VAL A 314 -0.36 -17.18 30.40
N LEU A 315 0.54 -17.71 29.57
CA LEU A 315 1.55 -18.67 30.00
C LEU A 315 2.45 -18.08 31.08
N PHE A 316 2.93 -16.86 30.89
CA PHE A 316 3.77 -16.16 31.87
C PHE A 316 3.04 -15.96 33.19
N SER A 317 1.76 -15.59 33.16
CA SER A 317 0.93 -15.46 34.37
C SER A 317 0.79 -16.79 35.11
N VAL A 318 0.55 -17.89 34.39
CA VAL A 318 0.49 -19.25 34.97
C VAL A 318 1.82 -19.62 35.62
N PHE A 319 2.95 -19.35 34.95
CA PHE A 319 4.28 -19.61 35.52
C PHE A 319 4.56 -18.78 36.77
N GLN A 320 4.14 -17.51 36.82
CA GLN A 320 4.29 -16.68 38.01
C GLN A 320 3.46 -17.21 39.18
N ILE A 321 2.22 -17.60 38.93
CA ILE A 321 1.34 -18.17 39.95
C ILE A 321 1.94 -19.46 40.50
N LEU A 322 2.34 -20.40 39.63
CA LEU A 322 2.96 -21.66 40.04
C LEU A 322 4.26 -21.43 40.82
N GLY A 323 5.09 -20.48 40.38
CA GLY A 323 6.31 -20.10 41.09
C GLY A 323 6.04 -19.53 42.49
N SER A 324 5.00 -18.71 42.63
CA SER A 324 4.60 -18.14 43.92
C SER A 324 4.05 -19.20 44.89
N VAL A 325 3.24 -20.14 44.39
CA VAL A 325 2.73 -21.27 45.18
C VAL A 325 3.87 -22.18 45.61
N ALA A 326 4.81 -22.48 44.72
CA ALA A 326 5.98 -23.29 45.04
C ALA A 326 6.88 -22.63 46.09
N SER A 327 7.09 -21.31 46.01
CA SER A 327 7.87 -20.58 47.02
C SER A 327 7.17 -20.52 48.38
N TRP A 328 5.84 -20.39 48.38
CA TRP A 328 5.02 -20.40 49.60
C TRP A 328 5.05 -21.78 50.26
N ALA A 329 4.89 -22.86 49.48
CA ALA A 329 4.98 -24.22 49.99
C ALA A 329 6.38 -24.54 50.56
N ALA A 330 7.45 -24.03 49.93
CA ALA A 330 8.80 -24.20 50.44
C ALA A 330 9.02 -23.48 51.78
N THR A 331 8.49 -22.26 51.94
CA THR A 331 8.62 -21.50 53.20
C THR A 331 7.82 -22.13 54.35
N HIS A 332 6.61 -22.63 54.10
CA HIS A 332 5.85 -23.34 55.14
C HIS A 332 6.47 -24.67 55.58
N ARG A 333 7.19 -25.36 54.67
CA ARG A 333 7.88 -26.59 55.02
C ARG A 333 9.11 -26.34 55.90
N ASP A 334 9.78 -25.20 55.73
CA ASP A 334 10.93 -24.81 56.55
C ASP A 334 10.48 -24.40 57.96
N ASN A 335 9.48 -23.51 58.08
CA ASN A 335 8.93 -23.11 59.39
C ASN A 335 8.42 -24.30 60.22
N ARG A 336 7.82 -25.32 59.58
CA ARG A 336 7.31 -26.50 60.29
C ARG A 336 8.42 -27.39 60.86
N ARG A 337 9.63 -27.36 60.28
CA ARG A 337 10.79 -28.08 60.82
C ARG A 337 11.40 -27.35 62.01
N ASP A 338 11.43 -26.02 61.99
CA ASP A 338 11.96 -25.23 63.10
C ASP A 338 11.07 -25.33 64.36
N ASP A 339 9.76 -25.56 64.19
CA ASP A 339 8.82 -25.80 65.29
C ASP A 339 8.96 -27.22 65.91
N GLU A 340 9.47 -28.21 65.17
CA GLU A 340 9.66 -29.59 65.67
C GLU A 340 10.95 -29.78 66.49
N ASP A 341 11.93 -28.88 66.36
CA ASP A 341 13.23 -28.96 67.04
C ASP A 341 13.38 -27.95 68.20
N SER A 342 12.30 -27.27 68.62
CA SER A 342 12.31 -26.43 69.82
C SER A 342 12.08 -27.27 71.08
N PRO A 343 13.11 -27.54 71.92
CA PRO A 343 12.94 -28.28 73.15
C PRO A 343 12.07 -27.49 74.13
N GLU A 344 11.09 -28.21 74.66
CA GLU A 344 10.15 -27.84 75.72
C GLU A 344 10.89 -27.32 76.96
N ALA A 345 11.07 -26.00 77.06
CA ALA A 345 11.39 -25.33 78.33
C ALA A 345 10.08 -24.83 78.93
N ALA A 346 9.46 -25.69 79.73
CA ALA A 346 8.39 -25.31 80.65
C ALA A 346 8.96 -24.39 81.74
N THR A 347 8.38 -23.19 81.92
CA THR A 347 8.25 -22.62 83.27
C THR A 347 7.03 -21.71 83.38
N GLU A 348 6.31 -21.92 84.47
CA GLU A 348 5.05 -21.32 84.90
C GLU A 348 5.12 -19.82 85.27
N GLY A 349 3.94 -19.20 85.28
CA GLY A 349 3.56 -18.05 86.13
C GLY A 349 3.88 -16.68 85.53
N ASN A 350 3.00 -15.67 85.50
CA ASN A 350 2.02 -15.34 86.52
C ASN A 350 0.97 -14.32 86.01
N SER A 351 -0.08 -14.19 86.80
CA SER A 351 -1.36 -13.50 86.64
C SER A 351 -1.38 -11.98 86.37
N ALA A 352 -2.47 -11.57 85.70
CA ALA A 352 -3.37 -10.43 85.99
C ALA A 352 -2.90 -8.95 85.84
N ALA A 353 -3.59 -8.22 84.95
CA ALA A 353 -4.39 -7.01 85.22
C ALA A 353 -4.90 -6.43 83.87
N LEU A 354 -6.21 -6.42 83.56
CA LEU A 354 -7.20 -5.37 83.87
C LEU A 354 -6.86 -3.97 83.32
N GLY A 355 -7.64 -3.52 82.34
CA GLY A 355 -7.63 -2.14 81.82
C GLY A 355 -8.21 -2.07 80.39
N SER A 356 -9.53 -2.07 80.21
CA SER A 356 -10.39 -0.87 80.22
C SER A 356 -10.42 -0.12 78.88
N GLN A 357 -11.59 -0.22 78.23
CA GLN A 357 -12.31 0.78 77.43
C GLN A 357 -11.51 1.85 76.66
N ARG A 358 -11.76 1.95 75.34
CA ARG A 358 -12.68 3.00 74.82
C ARG A 358 -13.02 2.85 73.34
N ASN A 359 -14.32 2.92 73.09
CA ASN A 359 -14.96 3.28 71.83
C ASN A 359 -14.48 4.64 71.30
N SER A 360 -14.43 4.78 69.98
CA SER A 360 -15.06 5.85 69.17
C SER A 360 -14.63 5.62 67.71
N ALA A 361 -15.49 5.14 66.82
CA ALA A 361 -16.45 5.95 66.07
C ALA A 361 -15.79 7.14 65.35
N VAL A 362 -15.49 7.00 64.06
CA VAL A 362 -15.65 8.08 63.08
C VAL A 362 -16.16 7.47 61.78
N CYS A 363 -17.42 7.77 61.49
CA CYS A 363 -18.03 7.73 60.18
C CYS A 363 -17.43 8.82 59.29
N HIS A 364 -17.17 8.52 58.01
CA HIS A 364 -17.34 9.49 56.92
C HIS A 364 -17.51 8.75 55.59
N GLU A 365 -18.78 8.49 55.25
CA GLU A 365 -19.31 8.85 53.93
C GLU A 365 -19.88 10.28 54.10
N PRO A 366 -19.85 11.16 53.07
CA PRO A 366 -20.86 11.03 52.01
C PRO A 366 -20.45 11.53 50.60
N VAL A 367 -21.11 10.96 49.58
CA VAL A 367 -21.95 11.64 48.55
C VAL A 367 -21.25 12.58 47.53
N VAL A 368 -21.16 12.15 46.25
CA VAL A 368 -21.96 12.57 45.05
C VAL A 368 -21.61 13.97 44.50
N ASP A 369 -21.16 14.05 43.24
CA ASP A 369 -21.87 14.66 42.11
C ASP A 369 -21.00 14.50 40.83
N THR A 370 -21.42 13.80 39.78
CA THR A 370 -22.40 14.17 38.73
C THR A 370 -21.78 15.01 37.61
N ASP A 371 -21.93 14.47 36.40
CA ASP A 371 -21.95 15.11 35.08
C ASP A 371 -20.83 16.07 34.65
N ARG A 372 -20.17 15.67 33.55
CA ARG A 372 -20.21 16.54 32.36
C ARG A 372 -20.08 15.78 31.04
N GLN A 373 -21.23 15.71 30.37
CA GLN A 373 -21.37 15.60 28.92
C GLN A 373 -20.74 16.82 28.19
N THR A 374 -20.58 16.65 26.87
CA THR A 374 -20.42 17.65 25.78
C THR A 374 -19.04 18.28 25.55
N SER A 375 -18.38 17.86 24.47
CA SER A 375 -18.30 18.61 23.20
C SER A 375 -18.01 17.64 22.07
#